data_AF-A0A1B1BHN1-F1
#
_entry.id   AF-A0A1B1BHN1-F1
#
_cell.length_a   1.000
_cell.length_b   1.000
_cell.length_c   1.000
_cell.angle_alpha   90.00
_cell.angle_beta   90.00
_cell.angle_gamma   90.00
#
_symmetry.space_group_name_H-M   'P 1'
#
loop_
_entity.id
_entity.type
_entity.pdbx_description
1 polymer ?
#
loop_
_entity_poly.entity_id
_entity_poly.type
_entity_poly.pdbx_seq_one_letter_code
_entity_poly.pdbx_strand_id
1 'polypeptide(L)'
;MSIPDNDHRALDDITRRLTQALQILDLDVDYALLLGLAAQTSRAAGTDAGPISTFLVGYAAGMTSTSGKQAAVEAVERAVGVAKQATEKTGDGGVEDGWAHTAQ
;
A
#
# COMPACT_ATOMS: atom_id res chain seq x y z
N MET A 1 18.01 -1.43 11.96
CA MET A 1 17.52 -0.24 12.68
C MET A 1 16.19 -0.65 13.31
N SER A 2 16.14 -0.98 14.60
CA SER A 2 14.88 -1.31 15.26
C SER A 2 14.06 -0.03 15.37
N ILE A 3 12.93 0.04 14.67
CA ILE A 3 11.91 1.05 14.95
C ILE A 3 11.49 0.81 16.41
N PRO A 4 11.52 1.82 17.30
CA PRO A 4 11.19 1.60 18.70
C PRO A 4 9.78 1.00 18.82
N ASP A 5 9.60 0.00 19.70
CA ASP A 5 8.33 -0.69 19.95
C ASP A 5 7.15 0.26 20.20
N ASN A 6 7.43 1.48 20.64
CA ASN A 6 6.44 2.53 20.89
C ASN A 6 5.75 3.04 19.61
N ASP A 7 6.47 3.14 18.49
CA ASP A 7 5.89 3.66 17.23
C ASP A 7 4.90 2.65 16.65
N HIS A 8 5.21 1.36 16.74
CA HIS A 8 4.30 0.29 16.29
C HIS A 8 3.00 0.28 17.12
N ARG A 9 3.08 0.49 18.44
CA ARG A 9 1.88 0.58 19.29
C ARG A 9 0.98 1.76 18.93
N ALA A 10 1.58 2.91 18.61
CA ALA A 10 0.81 4.09 18.18
C ALA A 10 0.12 3.85 16.84
N LEU A 11 0.81 3.18 15.90
CA LEU A 11 0.24 2.77 14.60
C LEU A 11 -0.89 1.74 14.78
N ASP A 12 -0.73 0.76 15.65
CA ASP A 12 -1.78 -0.21 15.95
C ASP A 12 -3.03 0.43 16.55
N ASP A 13 -2.86 1.36 17.50
CA ASP A 13 -3.96 2.06 18.13
C ASP A 13 -4.74 2.93 17.12
N ILE A 14 -4.04 3.71 16.28
CA ILE A 14 -4.72 4.54 15.28
C ILE A 14 -5.39 3.68 14.19
N THR A 15 -4.73 2.62 13.71
CA THR A 15 -5.32 1.70 12.73
C THR A 15 -6.58 1.05 13.29
N ARG A 16 -6.54 0.58 14.54
CA ARG A 16 -7.72 0.00 15.21
C ARG A 16 -8.86 1.01 15.32
N ARG A 17 -8.58 2.26 15.72
CA ARG A 17 -9.61 3.30 15.83
C ARG A 17 -10.22 3.64 14.48
N LEU A 18 -9.40 3.71 13.43
CA LEU A 18 -9.84 4.02 12.07
C LEU A 18 -10.65 2.88 11.46
N THR A 19 -10.22 1.62 11.59
CA THR A 19 -10.98 0.47 11.09
C THR A 19 -12.33 0.35 11.79
N GLN A 20 -12.39 0.62 13.10
CA GLN A 20 -13.64 0.71 13.85
C GLN A 20 -14.53 1.84 13.33
N ALA A 21 -14.01 3.06 13.18
CA ALA A 21 -14.79 4.21 12.72
C ALA A 21 -15.34 4.04 11.29
N LEU A 22 -14.55 3.38 10.43
CA LEU A 22 -14.87 3.16 9.02
C LEU A 22 -15.60 1.83 8.77
N GLN A 23 -15.91 1.06 9.83
CA GLN A 23 -16.57 -0.25 9.76
C GLN A 23 -15.84 -1.25 8.84
N ILE A 24 -14.50 -1.19 8.84
CA ILE A 24 -13.65 -2.12 8.09
C ILE A 24 -13.44 -3.36 8.96
N LEU A 25 -13.90 -4.51 8.47
CA LEU A 25 -13.77 -5.79 9.16
C LEU A 25 -12.52 -6.53 8.69
N ASP A 26 -11.81 -7.13 9.64
CA ASP A 26 -10.71 -8.07 9.41
C ASP A 26 -9.57 -7.55 8.52
N LEU A 27 -9.28 -6.24 8.58
CA LEU A 27 -8.13 -5.65 7.89
C LEU A 27 -6.85 -5.93 8.69
N ASP A 28 -5.90 -6.58 8.03
CA ASP A 28 -4.52 -6.73 8.52
C ASP A 28 -3.60 -5.86 7.66
N VAL A 29 -2.82 -5.01 8.30
CA VAL A 29 -2.02 -3.98 7.63
C VAL A 29 -0.54 -4.31 7.80
N ASP A 30 0.14 -4.61 6.70
CA ASP A 30 1.61 -4.70 6.70
C ASP A 30 2.22 -3.29 6.70
N TYR A 31 2.49 -2.77 7.90
CA TYR A 31 3.10 -1.45 8.07
C TYR A 31 4.51 -1.38 7.48
N ALA A 32 5.30 -2.45 7.55
CA ALA A 32 6.66 -2.42 7.04
C ALA A 32 6.66 -2.26 5.51
N LEU A 33 5.75 -2.97 4.83
CA LEU A 33 5.56 -2.87 3.39
C LEU A 33 5.09 -1.46 2.96
N LEU A 34 4.05 -0.92 3.62
CA LEU A 34 3.48 0.39 3.28
C LEU A 34 4.42 1.55 3.60
N LEU A 35 5.05 1.55 4.78
CA LEU A 35 6.03 2.58 5.16
C LEU A 35 7.29 2.47 4.30
N GLY A 36 7.69 1.25 3.92
CA GLY A 36 8.77 1.02 2.98
C GLY A 36 8.48 1.62 1.60
N LEU A 37 7.28 1.41 1.06
CA LEU A 37 6.82 2.04 -0.18
C LEU A 37 6.83 3.56 -0.05
N ALA A 38 6.19 4.11 0.98
CA ALA A 38 6.11 5.55 1.19
C ALA A 38 7.49 6.19 1.26
N ALA A 39 8.44 5.57 1.97
CA ALA A 39 9.80 6.05 2.07
C ALA A 39 10.54 5.97 0.72
N GLN A 40 10.32 4.92 -0.07
CA GLN A 40 10.93 4.77 -1.40
C GLN A 40 10.43 5.83 -2.37
N THR A 41 9.12 6.01 -2.48
CA THR A 41 8.51 6.99 -3.40
C THR A 41 8.83 8.41 -2.97
N SER A 42 8.86 8.69 -1.66
CA SER A 42 9.30 10.00 -1.15
C SER A 42 10.73 10.35 -1.55
N ARG A 43 11.64 9.37 -1.55
CA ARG A 43 13.02 9.58 -2.01
C ARG A 43 13.12 9.80 -3.52
N ALA A 44 12.26 9.15 -4.30
CA ALA A 44 12.30 9.21 -5.75
C ALA A 44 11.65 10.47 -6.34
N ALA A 45 10.52 10.91 -5.77
CA ALA A 45 9.67 11.96 -6.35
C ALA A 45 9.29 13.08 -5.38
N GLY A 46 9.92 13.14 -4.19
CA GLY A 46 9.70 14.17 -3.18
C GLY A 46 8.68 13.75 -2.10
N THR A 47 8.68 14.47 -0.97
CA THR A 47 7.94 14.11 0.27
C THR A 47 6.49 13.72 0.04
N ASP A 48 5.78 14.39 -0.87
CA ASP A 48 4.36 14.16 -1.12
C ASP A 48 4.08 12.85 -1.87
N ALA A 49 5.07 12.27 -2.56
CA ALA A 49 4.92 11.02 -3.30
C ALA A 49 4.64 9.82 -2.37
N GLY A 50 5.15 9.85 -1.13
CA GLY A 50 4.88 8.86 -0.10
C GLY A 50 3.38 8.62 0.13
N PRO A 51 2.65 9.58 0.69
CA PRO A 51 1.23 9.44 0.98
C PRO A 51 0.38 9.16 -0.27
N ILE A 52 0.68 9.82 -1.41
CA ILE A 52 -0.06 9.61 -2.66
C ILE A 52 0.09 8.15 -3.13
N SER A 53 1.30 7.60 -3.13
CA SER A 53 1.55 6.22 -3.56
C SER A 53 0.85 5.18 -2.67
N THR A 54 0.87 5.37 -1.36
CA THR A 54 0.17 4.46 -0.43
C THR A 54 -1.35 4.51 -0.56
N PHE A 55 -1.92 5.70 -0.85
CA PHE A 55 -3.34 5.83 -1.15
C PHE A 55 -3.72 5.04 -2.41
N LEU A 56 -2.97 5.20 -3.50
CA LEU A 56 -3.23 4.51 -4.76
C LEU A 56 -3.14 2.99 -4.62
N VAL A 57 -2.15 2.49 -3.88
CA VAL A 57 -2.03 1.05 -3.58
C VAL A 57 -3.25 0.53 -2.82
N GLY A 58 -3.68 1.24 -1.77
CA GLY A 58 -4.85 0.85 -0.99
C GLY A 58 -6.14 0.88 -1.83
N TYR A 59 -6.31 1.93 -2.65
CA TYR A 59 -7.43 2.05 -3.58
C TYR A 59 -7.46 0.90 -4.58
N ALA A 60 -6.31 0.61 -5.21
CA ALA A 60 -6.17 -0.45 -6.17
C ALA A 60 -6.50 -1.82 -5.51
N ALA A 61 -5.94 -2.09 -4.33
CA ALA A 61 -6.23 -3.34 -3.62
C ALA A 61 -7.72 -3.52 -3.26
N GLY A 62 -8.42 -2.42 -2.93
CA GLY A 62 -9.86 -2.43 -2.72
C GLY A 62 -10.68 -2.70 -3.99
N MET A 63 -10.13 -2.42 -5.17
CA MET A 63 -10.79 -2.66 -6.46
C MET A 63 -10.68 -4.10 -6.97
N THR A 64 -9.69 -4.88 -6.51
CA THR A 64 -9.47 -6.27 -6.99
C THR A 64 -10.02 -7.35 -6.07
N SER A 65 -10.28 -7.03 -4.80
CA SER A 65 -10.70 -8.04 -3.83
C SER A 65 -12.10 -8.59 -4.15
N THR A 66 -12.14 -9.81 -4.68
CA THR A 66 -13.25 -10.74 -4.47
C THR A 66 -13.21 -11.18 -3.00
N SER A 67 -14.29 -10.91 -2.27
CA SER A 67 -14.50 -11.12 -0.81
C SER A 67 -13.47 -12.00 -0.06
N GLY A 68 -12.71 -11.41 0.87
CA GLY A 68 -11.92 -12.14 1.88
C GLY A 68 -10.62 -11.43 2.30
N LYS A 69 -10.21 -11.62 3.55
CA LYS A 69 -8.98 -11.01 4.13
C LYS A 69 -7.71 -11.32 3.36
N GLN A 70 -7.55 -12.59 2.97
CA GLN A 70 -6.34 -13.06 2.29
C GLN A 70 -6.23 -12.45 0.88
N ALA A 71 -7.36 -12.24 0.20
CA ALA A 71 -7.40 -11.56 -1.10
C ALA A 71 -6.97 -10.09 -0.99
N ALA A 72 -7.33 -9.40 0.11
CA ALA A 72 -6.93 -8.02 0.33
C ALA A 72 -5.41 -7.86 0.57
N VAL A 73 -4.80 -8.77 1.35
CA VAL A 73 -3.35 -8.76 1.59
C VAL A 73 -2.58 -8.97 0.29
N GLU A 74 -2.93 -10.02 -0.47
CA GLU A 74 -2.28 -10.28 -1.77
C GLU A 74 -2.48 -9.15 -2.78
N ALA A 75 -3.65 -8.50 -2.75
CA ALA A 75 -3.93 -7.36 -3.60
C ALA A 75 -3.06 -6.15 -3.25
N VAL A 76 -2.85 -5.87 -1.96
CA VAL A 76 -1.92 -4.83 -1.49
C VAL A 76 -0.49 -5.16 -1.92
N GLU A 77 -0.01 -6.39 -1.70
CA GLU A 77 1.35 -6.80 -2.10
C GLU A 77 1.59 -6.61 -3.61
N ARG A 78 0.64 -7.05 -4.44
CA ARG A 78 0.70 -6.85 -5.89
C ARG A 78 0.71 -5.36 -6.26
N ALA A 79 -0.19 -4.57 -5.68
CA ALA A 79 -0.26 -3.13 -5.95
C ALA A 79 1.03 -2.40 -5.55
N VAL A 80 1.64 -2.75 -4.41
CA VAL A 80 2.96 -2.24 -3.99
C VAL A 80 4.02 -2.61 -5.02
N GLY A 81 4.06 -3.86 -5.46
CA GLY A 81 5.02 -4.31 -6.48
C GLY A 81 4.92 -3.52 -7.79
N VAL A 82 3.71 -3.21 -8.25
CA VAL A 82 3.47 -2.36 -9.43
C VAL A 82 3.93 -0.91 -9.17
N ALA A 83 3.57 -0.34 -8.02
CA ALA A 83 3.95 1.04 -7.67
C ALA A 83 5.47 1.22 -7.58
N LYS A 84 6.21 0.23 -7.04
CA LYS A 84 7.68 0.25 -7.00
C LYS A 84 8.28 0.24 -8.41
N GLN A 85 7.84 -0.66 -9.27
CA GLN A 85 8.30 -0.73 -10.66
C GLN A 85 8.03 0.57 -11.43
N ALA A 86 6.85 1.17 -11.24
CA ALA A 86 6.51 2.45 -11.84
C ALA A 86 7.39 3.61 -11.34
N THR A 87 7.83 3.56 -10.08
CA THR A 87 8.73 4.57 -9.48
C THR A 87 10.18 4.42 -9.95
N GLU A 88 10.62 3.18 -10.21
CA GLU A 88 11.98 2.87 -10.66
C GLU A 88 12.17 3.13 -12.17
N LYS A 89 11.11 3.00 -12.97
CA LYS A 89 11.12 3.38 -14.39
C LYS A 89 11.06 4.91 -14.54
N THR A 90 12.22 5.55 -14.78
CA THR A 90 12.27 6.97 -15.18
C THR A 90 12.03 7.09 -16.69
N GLY A 91 10.77 7.27 -17.11
CA GLY A 91 10.40 7.54 -18.50
C GLY A 91 8.92 7.32 -18.79
N ASP A 92 8.38 8.02 -19.79
CA ASP A 92 6.98 8.05 -20.28
C ASP A 92 6.37 6.67 -20.63
N GLY A 93 7.13 5.59 -20.51
CA GLY A 93 6.63 4.22 -20.64
C GLY A 93 5.94 3.76 -19.36
N GLY A 94 4.61 3.89 -19.32
CA GLY A 94 3.78 3.24 -18.30
C GLY A 94 4.15 1.76 -18.14
N VAL A 95 3.90 1.19 -16.95
CA VAL A 95 4.15 -0.23 -16.69
C VAL A 95 3.42 -1.05 -17.77
N GLU A 96 4.20 -1.64 -18.69
CA GLU A 96 3.72 -2.33 -19.90
C GLU A 96 2.91 -3.61 -19.59
N ASP A 97 2.80 -3.95 -18.30
CA ASP A 97 1.97 -5.02 -17.74
C ASP A 97 1.15 -4.52 -16.53
N GLY A 98 0.75 -3.24 -16.59
CA GLY A 98 0.16 -2.50 -15.48
C GLY A 98 -1.30 -2.84 -15.28
N TRP A 99 -1.59 -3.65 -14.25
CA TRP A 99 -2.92 -3.85 -13.62
C TRP A 99 -4.03 -4.48 -14.47
N ALA A 100 -4.04 -4.26 -15.78
CA ALA A 100 -5.18 -4.51 -16.66
C ALA A 100 -5.41 -5.99 -17.01
N HIS A 101 -4.50 -6.91 -16.67
CA HIS A 101 -4.60 -8.31 -17.09
C HIS A 101 -5.13 -9.29 -16.02
N THR A 102 -5.67 -8.79 -14.90
CA THR A 102 -6.12 -9.66 -13.78
C THR A 102 -7.62 -9.63 -13.51
N ALA A 103 -8.41 -8.95 -14.35
CA ALA A 103 -9.86 -8.76 -14.16
C ALA A 103 -10.75 -9.60 -15.10
N GLN A 104 -10.26 -10.70 -15.68
CA GLN A 104 -11.08 -11.62 -16.47
C GLN A 104 -11.10 -13.02 -15.87
#